data_AF-A0A927SXH7-F1
#
_entry.id   AF-A0A927SXH7-F1
#
_cell.length_a   1.000
_cell.length_b   1.000
_cell.length_c   1.000
_cell.angle_alpha   90.00
_cell.angle_beta   90.00
_cell.angle_gamma   90.00
#
_symmetry.space_group_name_H-M   'P 1'
#
loop_
_entity.id
_entity.type
_entity.pdbx_description
1 polymer ?
#
loop_
_entity_poly.entity_id
_entity_poly.type
_entity_poly.pdbx_seq_one_letter_code
_entity_poly.pdbx_strand_id
1 'polypeptide(L)'
;THLLYGYWVGATPDGRKSRDMLGYGVDPLYGAASGGLGFRMLSNMELPFEQFNGGYASHLGIDPKYFKGESLEEKGMEFKNNVITPLFFNEYKTGVSPFYLYVNVTTPETLRKVLADPKKYAPSGVYIMRIHGTFVNFLDLSPAIQNDIITRLDPASTTIGC
;
A
#
# COMPACT_ATOMS: atom_id res chain seq x y z
N THR A 1 12.79 8.03 3.20
CA THR A 1 13.29 7.88 4.58
C THR A 1 13.52 6.43 4.95
N HIS A 2 12.56 5.52 4.75
CA HIS A 2 12.70 4.10 5.08
C HIS A 2 13.79 3.36 4.28
N LEU A 3 14.03 3.71 3.01
CA LEU A 3 15.18 3.21 2.26
C LEU A 3 16.51 3.69 2.86
N LEU A 4 16.62 5.00 3.10
CA LEU A 4 17.84 5.62 3.61
C LEU A 4 18.20 5.05 4.99
N TYR A 5 17.26 5.05 5.92
CA TYR A 5 17.50 4.50 7.26
C TYR A 5 17.71 2.99 7.20
N GLY A 6 16.96 2.25 6.39
CA GLY A 6 17.19 0.81 6.19
C GLY A 6 18.62 0.48 5.82
N TYR A 7 19.21 1.26 4.90
CA TYR A 7 20.61 1.10 4.49
C TYR A 7 21.63 1.23 5.65
N TRP A 8 21.32 2.03 6.66
CA TRP A 8 22.19 2.28 7.82
C TRP A 8 21.92 1.34 8.99
N VAL A 9 20.85 0.54 8.95
CA VAL A 9 20.48 -0.38 10.04
C VAL A 9 21.04 -1.79 9.78
N GLY A 10 21.55 -2.42 10.85
CA GLY A 10 21.98 -3.82 10.87
C GLY A 10 20.82 -4.81 10.63
N ALA A 11 21.05 -6.11 10.77
CA ALA A 11 19.94 -7.08 10.77
C ALA A 11 19.06 -6.87 12.02
N THR A 12 17.75 -7.12 11.93
CA THR A 12 16.82 -6.98 13.05
C THR A 12 16.18 -8.33 13.45
N PRO A 13 15.73 -8.50 14.71
CA PRO A 13 15.24 -9.80 15.23
C PRO A 13 14.00 -10.36 14.51
N ASP A 14 13.29 -9.53 13.76
CA ASP A 14 12.16 -9.90 12.90
C ASP A 14 12.59 -10.65 11.62
N GLY A 15 13.90 -10.88 11.43
CA GLY A 15 14.46 -11.60 10.29
C GLY A 15 14.81 -10.72 9.09
N ARG A 16 14.54 -9.41 9.16
CA ARG A 16 14.98 -8.45 8.14
C ARG A 16 16.51 -8.35 8.13
N LYS A 17 17.12 -8.44 6.95
CA LYS A 17 18.58 -8.48 6.82
C LYS A 17 19.17 -7.07 6.95
N SER A 18 20.48 -7.01 7.18
CA SER A 18 21.18 -5.72 7.23
C SER A 18 21.04 -4.98 5.91
N ARG A 19 20.85 -3.67 5.98
CA ARG A 19 20.69 -2.75 4.84
C ARG A 19 19.39 -2.90 4.04
N ASP A 20 18.54 -3.88 4.36
CA ASP A 20 17.21 -3.98 3.74
C ASP A 20 16.32 -2.80 4.14
N MET A 21 15.36 -2.46 3.29
CA MET A 21 14.39 -1.39 3.55
C MET A 21 13.64 -1.62 4.88
N LEU A 22 13.41 -0.54 5.64
CA LEU A 22 12.52 -0.58 6.80
C LEU A 22 11.06 -0.56 6.36
N GLY A 23 10.16 -0.88 7.30
CA GLY A 23 8.72 -0.64 7.13
C GLY A 23 8.42 0.83 6.82
N TYR A 24 7.32 1.05 6.11
CA TYR A 24 6.84 2.38 5.76
C TYR A 24 5.59 2.73 6.57
N GLY A 25 5.67 3.79 7.37
CA GLY A 25 4.55 4.23 8.20
C GLY A 25 4.08 3.12 9.14
N VAL A 26 2.77 2.86 9.14
CA VAL A 26 2.15 1.78 9.92
C VAL A 26 1.93 0.50 9.11
N ASP A 27 2.43 0.44 7.88
CA ASP A 27 2.21 -0.72 7.03
C ASP A 27 3.04 -1.92 7.52
N PRO A 28 2.48 -3.15 7.45
CA PRO A 28 3.26 -4.35 7.70
C PRO A 28 4.42 -4.46 6.72
N LEU A 29 5.50 -5.11 7.16
CA LEU A 29 6.61 -5.44 6.29
C LEU A 29 6.12 -6.36 5.14
N TYR A 30 6.72 -6.23 3.97
CA TYR A 30 6.47 -7.12 2.84
C TYR A 30 6.57 -8.59 3.27
N GLY A 31 5.59 -9.41 2.90
CA GLY A 31 5.53 -10.83 3.23
C GLY A 31 5.12 -11.15 4.68
N ALA A 32 5.02 -10.17 5.57
CA ALA A 32 4.58 -10.40 6.95
C ALA A 32 3.05 -10.47 7.10
N ALA A 33 2.31 -9.80 6.21
CA ALA A 33 0.85 -9.81 6.21
C ALA A 33 0.30 -10.79 5.17
N SER A 34 -0.05 -12.00 5.60
CA SER A 34 -0.58 -13.07 4.74
C SER A 34 -2.07 -13.38 4.96
N GLY A 35 -2.72 -12.71 5.91
CA GLY A 35 -4.15 -12.90 6.23
C GLY A 35 -5.11 -12.14 5.33
N GLY A 36 -4.62 -11.42 4.32
CA GLY A 36 -5.49 -10.59 3.47
C GLY A 36 -5.97 -9.30 4.13
N LEU A 37 -6.81 -8.59 3.38
CA LEU A 37 -7.15 -7.20 3.67
C LEU A 37 -7.90 -7.03 5.00
N GLY A 38 -8.85 -7.91 5.29
CA GLY A 38 -9.68 -7.83 6.49
C GLY A 38 -8.86 -7.96 7.78
N PHE A 39 -8.03 -9.01 7.89
CA PHE A 39 -7.16 -9.17 9.07
C PHE A 39 -6.12 -8.06 9.18
N ARG A 40 -5.59 -7.57 8.05
CA ARG A 40 -4.70 -6.40 8.05
C ARG A 40 -5.41 -5.15 8.62
N MET A 41 -6.67 -4.92 8.25
CA MET A 41 -7.46 -3.81 8.78
C MET A 41 -7.74 -3.96 10.27
N LEU A 42 -8.08 -5.16 10.73
CA LEU A 42 -8.29 -5.45 12.15
C LEU A 42 -7.02 -5.18 12.97
N SER A 43 -5.86 -5.68 12.52
CA SER A 43 -4.59 -5.37 13.19
C SER A 43 -4.28 -3.87 13.22
N ASN A 44 -4.62 -3.14 12.15
CA ASN A 44 -4.43 -1.70 12.09
C ASN A 44 -5.34 -0.94 13.06
N MET A 45 -6.54 -1.46 13.37
CA MET A 45 -7.48 -0.83 14.32
C MET A 45 -7.02 -0.84 15.77
N GLU A 46 -6.10 -1.75 16.12
CA GLU A 46 -5.50 -1.86 17.45
C GLU A 46 -4.40 -0.82 17.69
N LEU A 47 -4.02 -0.03 16.68
CA LEU A 47 -3.03 1.03 16.85
C LEU A 47 -3.62 2.22 17.65
N PRO A 48 -2.80 2.88 18.50
CA PRO A 48 -3.23 4.00 19.32
C PRO A 48 -3.29 5.31 18.51
N PHE A 49 -4.26 5.41 17.59
CA PHE A 49 -4.38 6.54 16.67
C PHE A 49 -4.52 7.90 17.36
N GLU A 50 -5.05 7.96 18.58
CA GLU A 50 -5.12 9.16 19.41
C GLU A 50 -3.74 9.72 19.79
N GLN A 51 -2.68 8.92 19.71
CA GLN A 51 -1.30 9.36 19.96
C GLN A 51 -0.62 9.90 18.69
N PHE A 52 -1.20 9.67 17.51
CA PHE A 52 -0.63 10.06 16.22
C PHE A 52 -0.97 11.51 15.84
N ASN A 53 -0.78 12.44 16.78
CA ASN A 53 -1.08 13.86 16.61
C ASN A 53 -0.30 14.53 15.46
N GLY A 54 0.88 13.99 15.12
CA GLY A 54 1.68 14.43 13.97
C GLY A 54 1.25 13.81 12.63
N GLY A 55 0.20 12.99 12.64
CA GLY A 55 -0.23 12.17 11.51
C GLY A 55 0.58 10.88 11.38
N TYR A 56 0.11 10.01 10.48
CA TYR A 56 0.78 8.77 10.14
C TYR A 56 0.65 8.48 8.65
N ALA A 57 1.45 7.52 8.20
CA ALA A 57 1.51 7.06 6.82
C ALA A 57 0.95 5.65 6.71
N SER A 58 0.04 5.41 5.76
CA SER A 58 -0.49 4.08 5.47
C SER A 58 -0.82 3.93 3.99
N HIS A 59 -0.59 2.72 3.46
CA HIS A 59 -0.82 2.39 2.08
C HIS A 59 -1.40 1.00 1.85
N LEU A 60 -2.39 0.93 0.97
CA LEU A 60 -2.90 -0.32 0.43
C LEU A 60 -2.62 -0.39 -1.08
N GLY A 61 -1.86 -1.41 -1.48
CA GLY A 61 -1.79 -1.84 -2.87
C GLY A 61 -2.89 -2.83 -3.12
N ILE A 62 -3.87 -2.52 -3.97
CA ILE A 62 -5.05 -3.38 -4.17
C ILE A 62 -5.05 -3.90 -5.60
N ASP A 63 -5.21 -5.22 -5.74
CA ASP A 63 -5.33 -5.85 -7.05
C ASP A 63 -6.63 -5.38 -7.74
N PRO A 64 -6.57 -4.81 -8.96
CA PRO A 64 -7.75 -4.37 -9.69
C PRO A 64 -8.83 -5.45 -9.86
N LYS A 65 -8.47 -6.74 -9.83
CA LYS A 65 -9.41 -7.85 -10.00
C LYS A 65 -10.50 -7.93 -8.91
N TYR A 66 -10.30 -7.27 -7.78
CA TYR A 66 -11.29 -7.27 -6.71
C TYR A 66 -12.47 -6.33 -6.96
N PHE A 67 -12.36 -5.45 -7.96
CA PHE A 67 -13.45 -4.56 -8.36
C PHE A 67 -14.12 -5.12 -9.62
N LYS A 68 -15.17 -5.92 -9.42
CA LYS A 68 -15.85 -6.72 -10.45
C LYS A 68 -17.01 -6.01 -11.12
N GLY A 69 -17.45 -4.86 -10.58
CA GLY A 69 -18.48 -4.04 -11.20
C GLY A 69 -18.21 -3.77 -12.68
N GLU A 70 -19.25 -3.74 -13.49
CA GLU A 70 -19.14 -3.47 -14.93
C GLU A 70 -18.93 -1.97 -15.18
N SER A 71 -19.52 -1.12 -14.35
CA SER A 71 -19.37 0.33 -14.41
C SER A 71 -18.34 0.85 -13.40
N LEU A 72 -17.81 2.06 -13.66
CA LEU A 72 -16.94 2.74 -12.70
C LEU A 72 -17.66 3.07 -11.38
N GLU A 73 -18.97 3.31 -11.45
CA GLU A 73 -19.80 3.57 -10.27
C GLU A 73 -19.90 2.33 -9.38
N GLU A 74 -20.17 1.17 -9.96
CA GLU A 74 -20.20 -0.10 -9.23
C GLU A 74 -18.85 -0.43 -8.59
N LYS A 75 -17.74 -0.26 -9.33
CA LYS A 75 -16.38 -0.43 -8.77
C LYS A 75 -16.09 0.55 -7.63
N GLY A 76 -16.58 1.79 -7.76
CA GLY A 76 -16.49 2.80 -6.70
C GLY A 76 -17.27 2.40 -5.45
N MET A 77 -18.45 1.81 -5.62
CA MET A 77 -19.24 1.26 -4.51
C MET A 77 -18.57 0.05 -3.86
N GLU A 78 -17.97 -0.86 -4.63
CA GLU A 78 -17.16 -1.95 -4.10
C GLU A 78 -15.96 -1.43 -3.31
N PHE A 79 -15.25 -0.42 -3.81
CA PHE A 79 -14.15 0.22 -3.08
C PHE A 79 -14.61 0.88 -1.78
N LYS A 80 -15.74 1.60 -1.83
CA LYS A 80 -16.34 2.18 -0.63
C LYS A 80 -16.67 1.10 0.40
N ASN A 81 -17.39 0.06 0.01
CA ASN A 81 -17.91 -0.96 0.92
C ASN A 81 -16.82 -1.88 1.46
N ASN A 82 -15.81 -2.21 0.66
CA ASN A 82 -14.79 -3.20 1.02
C ASN A 82 -13.51 -2.56 1.60
N VAL A 83 -13.28 -1.27 1.37
CA VAL A 83 -12.05 -0.59 1.81
C VAL A 83 -12.35 0.59 2.72
N ILE A 84 -13.16 1.55 2.27
CA ILE A 84 -13.35 2.81 3.00
C ILE A 84 -14.20 2.62 4.25
N THR A 85 -15.39 2.01 4.12
CA THR A 85 -16.30 1.78 5.25
C THR A 85 -15.64 0.95 6.35
N PRO A 86 -15.03 -0.22 6.05
CA PRO A 86 -14.43 -1.04 7.10
C PRO A 86 -13.20 -0.40 7.73
N LEU A 87 -12.49 0.50 7.05
CA LEU A 87 -11.28 1.12 7.62
C LEU A 87 -11.59 2.38 8.44
N PHE A 88 -12.45 3.26 7.93
CA PHE A 88 -12.69 4.59 8.49
C PHE A 88 -13.97 4.68 9.32
N PHE A 89 -14.97 3.88 8.96
CA PHE A 89 -16.33 3.95 9.51
C PHE A 89 -16.78 2.61 10.12
N ASN A 90 -15.83 1.85 10.68
CA ASN A 90 -16.14 0.60 11.35
C ASN A 90 -16.87 0.87 12.68
N GLU A 91 -18.11 0.42 12.78
CA GLU A 91 -18.96 0.59 13.95
C GLU A 91 -18.41 -0.11 15.21
N TYR A 92 -17.59 -1.15 15.03
CA TYR A 92 -16.95 -1.87 16.14
C TYR A 92 -15.70 -1.16 16.68
N LYS A 93 -15.19 -0.13 15.99
CA LYS A 93 -14.00 0.61 16.43
C LYS A 93 -14.40 1.57 17.56
N THR A 94 -13.90 1.28 18.76
CA THR A 94 -13.93 2.23 19.88
C THR A 94 -12.73 3.17 19.84
N GLY A 95 -12.94 4.44 20.15
CA GLY A 95 -11.88 5.46 20.12
C GLY A 95 -11.63 6.04 18.73
N VAL A 96 -10.40 6.49 18.47
CA VAL A 96 -10.05 7.14 17.20
C VAL A 96 -9.83 6.07 16.12
N SER A 97 -10.61 6.14 15.04
CA SER A 97 -10.41 5.32 13.84
C SER A 97 -9.12 5.67 13.11
N PRO A 98 -8.57 4.76 12.28
CA PRO A 98 -7.64 5.16 11.22
C PRO A 98 -8.18 6.38 10.49
N PHE A 99 -7.35 7.37 10.18
CA PHE A 99 -7.76 8.64 9.59
C PHE A 99 -6.96 9.02 8.34
N TYR A 100 -6.05 8.15 7.89
CA TYR A 100 -5.27 8.32 6.68
C TYR A 100 -5.03 7.00 5.95
N LEU A 101 -5.21 7.03 4.62
CA LEU A 101 -4.83 5.97 3.71
C LEU A 101 -4.56 6.57 2.33
N TYR A 102 -3.53 6.09 1.65
CA TYR A 102 -3.48 6.18 0.20
C TYR A 102 -3.52 4.79 -0.44
N VAL A 103 -4.12 4.72 -1.63
CA VAL A 103 -4.34 3.46 -2.34
C VAL A 103 -3.70 3.54 -3.71
N ASN A 104 -3.02 2.48 -4.10
CA ASN A 104 -2.66 2.22 -5.50
C ASN A 104 -3.41 0.97 -5.95
N VAL A 105 -4.32 1.11 -6.91
CA VAL A 105 -5.07 -0.02 -7.49
C VAL A 105 -4.29 -0.53 -8.71
N THR A 106 -3.35 -1.44 -8.48
CA THR A 106 -2.42 -1.95 -9.49
C THR A 106 -1.76 -3.25 -9.00
N THR A 107 -0.93 -3.87 -9.84
CA THR A 107 -0.18 -5.08 -9.49
C THR A 107 1.33 -4.92 -9.74
N PRO A 108 2.19 -5.68 -9.04
CA PRO A 108 3.62 -5.74 -9.35
C PRO A 108 3.89 -6.04 -10.82
N GLU A 109 3.11 -6.93 -11.44
CA GLU A 109 3.23 -7.31 -12.85
C GLU A 109 2.91 -6.14 -13.78
N THR A 110 1.91 -5.33 -13.42
CA THR A 110 1.54 -4.14 -14.19
C THR A 110 2.67 -3.11 -14.15
N LEU A 111 3.25 -2.85 -12.98
CA LEU A 111 4.38 -1.93 -12.85
C LEU A 111 5.63 -2.43 -13.58
N ARG A 112 5.93 -3.74 -13.52
CA ARG A 112 7.05 -4.32 -14.28
C ARG A 112 6.85 -4.20 -15.80
N LYS A 113 5.62 -4.35 -16.30
CA LYS A 113 5.29 -4.12 -17.72
C LYS A 113 5.49 -2.66 -18.11
N VAL A 114 5.06 -1.72 -17.26
CA VAL A 114 5.27 -0.28 -17.46
C VAL A 114 6.75 0.07 -17.55
N LEU A 115 7.60 -0.52 -16.71
CA LEU A 115 9.05 -0.30 -16.78
C LEU A 115 9.71 -0.95 -18.00
N ALA A 116 9.23 -2.13 -18.41
CA ALA A 116 9.80 -2.87 -19.54
C ALA A 116 9.46 -2.24 -20.91
N ASP A 117 8.26 -1.67 -21.06
CA ASP A 117 7.83 -1.00 -22.29
C ASP A 117 6.99 0.26 -21.98
N PRO A 118 7.64 1.36 -21.54
CA PRO A 118 6.93 2.59 -21.21
C PRO A 118 6.16 3.18 -22.39
N LYS A 119 6.65 3.00 -23.63
CA LYS A 119 5.98 3.55 -24.82
C LYS A 119 4.61 2.92 -25.04
N LYS A 120 4.45 1.64 -24.72
CA LYS A 120 3.17 0.93 -24.85
C LYS A 120 2.24 1.17 -23.68
N TYR A 121 2.76 1.13 -22.45
CA TYR A 121 1.94 1.13 -21.23
C TYR A 121 1.79 2.52 -20.57
N ALA A 122 2.61 3.49 -20.96
CA ALA A 122 2.55 4.89 -20.53
C ALA A 122 2.97 5.83 -21.70
N PRO A 123 2.21 5.85 -22.82
CA PRO A 123 2.61 6.54 -24.06
C PRO A 123 2.79 8.05 -23.89
N SER A 124 2.14 8.66 -22.89
CA SER A 124 2.32 10.07 -22.52
C SER A 124 3.66 10.37 -21.83
N GLY A 125 4.45 9.34 -21.49
CA GLY A 125 5.64 9.46 -20.64
C GLY A 125 5.32 9.63 -19.16
N VAL A 126 4.05 9.53 -18.77
CA VAL A 126 3.58 9.76 -17.40
C VAL A 126 2.80 8.54 -16.89
N TYR A 127 3.24 7.98 -15.77
CA TYR A 127 2.53 6.96 -15.03
C TYR A 127 2.44 7.37 -13.55
N ILE A 128 1.32 7.97 -13.17
CA ILE A 128 1.16 8.55 -11.83
C ILE A 128 0.95 7.46 -10.78
N MET A 129 1.75 7.53 -9.71
CA MET A 129 1.62 6.69 -8.53
C MET A 129 1.56 7.56 -7.28
N ARG A 130 0.83 7.09 -6.26
CA ARG A 130 0.86 7.74 -4.95
C ARG A 130 1.95 7.10 -4.09
N ILE A 131 2.87 7.93 -3.60
CA ILE A 131 3.94 7.52 -2.69
C ILE A 131 4.04 8.53 -1.56
N HIS A 132 4.16 8.06 -0.33
CA HIS A 132 4.53 8.89 0.82
C HIS A 132 3.67 10.17 0.99
N GLY A 133 2.40 10.10 0.59
CA GLY A 133 1.46 11.21 0.64
C GLY A 133 1.49 12.20 -0.52
N THR A 134 2.35 12.00 -1.52
CA THR A 134 2.40 12.79 -2.75
C THR A 134 2.11 11.94 -4.01
N PHE A 135 1.82 12.61 -5.12
CA PHE A 135 1.75 11.99 -6.44
C PHE A 135 3.05 12.21 -7.17
N VAL A 136 3.57 11.16 -7.79
CA VAL A 136 4.80 11.22 -8.59
C VAL A 136 4.64 10.47 -9.89
N ASN A 137 5.42 10.84 -10.90
CA ASN A 137 5.59 10.01 -12.07
C ASN A 137 6.52 8.83 -11.73
N PHE A 138 6.00 7.61 -11.81
CA PHE A 138 6.72 6.38 -11.49
C PHE A 138 7.97 6.18 -12.36
N LEU A 139 7.91 6.64 -13.61
CA LEU A 139 9.01 6.52 -14.58
C LEU A 139 10.22 7.39 -14.21
N ASP A 140 10.01 8.48 -13.46
CA ASP A 140 11.08 9.41 -13.05
C ASP A 140 11.78 8.99 -11.76
N LEU A 141 11.30 7.91 -11.12
CA LEU A 141 11.87 7.42 -9.86
C LEU A 141 13.14 6.59 -10.10
N SER A 142 14.06 6.64 -9.12
CA SER A 142 15.23 5.77 -9.15
C SER A 142 14.84 4.29 -9.11
N PRO A 143 15.64 3.37 -9.71
CA PRO A 143 15.34 1.94 -9.70
C PRO A 143 15.13 1.35 -8.31
N ALA A 144 15.85 1.84 -7.29
CA ALA A 144 15.68 1.40 -5.91
C ALA A 144 14.28 1.73 -5.36
N ILE A 145 13.76 2.93 -5.65
CA ILE A 145 12.41 3.34 -5.23
C ILE A 145 11.35 2.59 -6.04
N GLN A 146 11.55 2.39 -7.34
CA GLN A 146 10.64 1.61 -8.17
C GLN A 146 10.50 0.18 -7.63
N ASN A 147 11.61 -0.45 -7.29
CA ASN A 147 11.63 -1.80 -6.71
C ASN A 147 10.99 -1.85 -5.31
N ASP A 148 11.18 -0.83 -4.46
CA ASP A 148 10.48 -0.72 -3.17
C ASP A 148 8.95 -0.70 -3.36
N ILE A 149 8.45 0.13 -4.27
CA ILE A 149 7.01 0.24 -4.55
C ILE A 149 6.47 -1.10 -5.07
N ILE A 150 7.16 -1.73 -6.03
CA ILE A 150 6.77 -3.03 -6.59
C ILE A 150 6.75 -4.10 -5.49
N THR A 151 7.72 -4.11 -4.59
CA THR A 151 7.81 -5.08 -3.50
C THR A 151 6.66 -4.88 -2.52
N ARG A 152 6.33 -3.64 -2.14
CA ARG A 152 5.27 -3.35 -1.17
C ARG A 152 3.84 -3.52 -1.70
N LEU A 153 3.66 -3.63 -3.01
CA LEU A 153 2.40 -4.09 -3.60
C LEU A 153 2.28 -5.61 -3.38
N ASP A 154 2.19 -6.03 -2.12
CA ASP A 154 2.03 -7.42 -1.73
C ASP A 154 0.56 -7.84 -1.89
N PRO A 155 0.18 -8.59 -2.94
CA PRO A 155 -1.21 -8.90 -3.20
C PRO A 155 -1.80 -9.79 -2.10
N ALA A 156 -0.96 -10.58 -1.40
CA ALA A 156 -1.39 -11.43 -0.29
C ALA A 156 -1.82 -10.61 0.94
N SER A 157 -1.24 -9.44 1.13
CA SER A 157 -1.60 -8.53 2.24
C SER A 157 -2.95 -7.84 2.06
N THR A 158 -3.50 -7.88 0.84
CA THR A 158 -4.75 -7.22 0.47
C THR A 158 -5.70 -8.14 -0.29
N THR A 159 -5.56 -9.46 -0.15
CA THR A 159 -6.55 -10.39 -0.69
C THR A 159 -7.92 -10.11 -0.09
N ILE A 160 -8.93 -9.97 -0.95
CA ILE A 160 -10.33 -9.81 -0.56
C ILE A 160 -11.00 -11.18 -0.74
N GLY A 161 -10.83 -12.05 0.25
CA GLY A 161 -11.36 -13.41 0.30
C GLY A 161 -10.66 -14.25 1.38
N CYS A 162 -11.43 -15.07 2.09
CA CYS A 162 -10.91 -16.14 2.94
C CYS A 162 -10.48 -17.34 2.09
#